data_AF-A0A6P6JYJ7-F1
#
_entry.id   AF-A0A6P6JYJ7-F1
#
_cell.length_a   1.000
_cell.length_b   1.000
_cell.length_c   1.000
_cell.angle_alpha   90.00
_cell.angle_beta   90.00
_cell.angle_gamma   90.00
#
_symmetry.space_group_name_H-M   'P 1'
#
loop_
_entity.id
_entity.type
_entity.pdbx_description
1 polymer ?
#
loop_
_entity_poly.entity_id
_entity_poly.type
_entity_poly.pdbx_seq_one_letter_code
_entity_poly.pdbx_strand_id
1 'polypeptide(L)'
;MAACVSSVRSVRVLSKIIHGHFLPAAAVQHQASSSRWLHGTRGSALSPAVSLTEEPDTLYQELSVRVKGHDRAVLDSYEFFATLAARELGLTLERAFEPRKHTEKLTLLKSVHIFKKHRVQYESRTHQRCIQMSRVTGSTARVYLEYIQRNLPEGVAMEVTKTSVEKIPEHIQKPLWTDCTLE
;
A
#
# COMPACT_ATOMS: atom_id res chain seq x y z
N MET A 1 -12.46 32.12 1.90
CA MET A 1 -11.48 31.03 2.14
C MET A 1 -12.23 29.71 2.10
N ALA A 2 -12.06 28.91 1.05
CA ALA A 2 -12.79 27.66 0.89
C ALA A 2 -12.25 26.60 1.87
N ALA A 3 -13.09 26.12 2.78
CA ALA A 3 -12.75 25.01 3.65
C ALA A 3 -12.68 23.73 2.82
N CYS A 4 -11.46 23.19 2.66
CA CYS A 4 -11.25 21.92 1.98
C CYS A 4 -11.51 20.80 2.99
N VAL A 5 -12.53 19.98 2.74
CA VAL A 5 -12.83 18.82 3.58
C VAL A 5 -11.93 17.68 3.08
N SER A 6 -10.94 17.29 3.89
CA SER A 6 -10.08 16.15 3.59
C SER A 6 -10.79 14.85 3.98
N SER A 7 -11.12 14.03 2.98
CA SER A 7 -11.66 12.69 3.22
C SER A 7 -10.50 11.72 3.35
N VAL A 8 -10.30 11.16 4.55
CA VAL A 8 -9.25 10.17 4.80
C VAL A 8 -9.79 8.79 4.45
N ARG A 9 -9.45 8.30 3.25
CA ARG A 9 -9.70 6.89 2.88
C ARG A 9 -8.42 6.08 3.11
N SER A 10 -8.36 5.37 4.24
CA SER A 10 -7.31 4.38 4.49
C SER A 10 -7.62 3.10 3.72
N VAL A 11 -6.83 2.81 2.68
CA VAL A 11 -6.92 1.55 1.96
C VAL A 11 -5.85 0.63 2.53
N ARG A 12 -6.25 -0.28 3.45
CA ARG A 12 -5.37 -1.35 3.90
C ARG A 12 -5.26 -2.40 2.80
N VAL A 13 -4.21 -2.32 1.99
CA VAL A 13 -3.81 -3.45 1.14
C VAL A 13 -3.20 -4.50 2.06
N LEU A 14 -4.04 -5.32 2.70
CA LEU A 14 -3.59 -6.51 3.38
C LEU A 14 -3.29 -7.57 2.32
N SER A 15 -2.02 -7.69 1.94
CA SER A 15 -1.54 -8.92 1.30
C SER A 15 -1.69 -10.05 2.33
N LYS A 16 -2.84 -10.75 2.29
CA LYS A 16 -3.07 -11.97 3.06
C LYS A 16 -2.06 -13.02 2.58
N ILE A 17 -1.12 -13.37 3.45
CA ILE A 17 -0.36 -14.62 3.32
C ILE A 17 -1.32 -15.74 3.72
N ILE A 18 -2.00 -16.34 2.73
CA ILE A 18 -2.85 -17.51 2.94
C ILE A 18 -1.91 -18.69 3.21
N HIS A 19 -1.83 -19.10 4.47
CA HIS A 19 -1.26 -20.39 4.84
C HIS A 19 -2.25 -21.49 4.45
N GLY A 20 -1.79 -22.39 3.58
CA GLY A 20 -2.18 -23.81 3.46
C GLY A 20 -3.68 -24.14 3.52
N HIS A 21 -4.33 -24.19 2.36
CA HIS A 21 -5.46 -25.08 2.13
C HIS A 21 -5.09 -26.06 1.01
N PHE A 22 -4.92 -27.32 1.40
CA PHE A 22 -4.72 -28.47 0.53
C PHE A 22 -6.07 -28.85 -0.09
N LEU A 23 -6.20 -28.76 -1.41
CA LEU A 23 -7.32 -29.31 -2.19
C LEU A 23 -6.86 -30.61 -2.86
N PRO A 24 -7.69 -31.68 -2.87
CA PRO A 24 -7.30 -32.96 -3.44
C PRO A 24 -7.33 -32.91 -4.97
N ALA A 25 -6.43 -33.70 -5.55
CA ALA A 25 -6.22 -33.85 -6.99
C ALA A 25 -7.49 -34.32 -7.71
N ALA A 26 -7.95 -33.52 -8.68
CA ALA A 26 -8.85 -33.97 -9.74
C ALA A 26 -8.11 -33.89 -11.08
N ALA A 27 -8.17 -34.98 -11.83
CA ALA A 27 -7.38 -35.27 -13.02
C ALA A 27 -7.49 -34.20 -14.12
N VAL A 28 -6.36 -33.65 -14.53
CA VAL A 28 -6.22 -32.80 -15.73
C VAL A 28 -5.73 -33.69 -16.87
N GLN A 29 -6.57 -33.86 -17.89
CA GLN A 29 -6.16 -34.45 -19.16
C GLN A 29 -5.21 -33.49 -19.89
N HIS A 30 -4.00 -33.96 -20.15
CA HIS A 30 -3.03 -33.23 -20.95
C HIS A 30 -3.42 -33.30 -22.43
N GLN A 31 -3.89 -32.18 -23.01
CA GLN A 31 -3.74 -31.94 -24.44
C GLN A 31 -2.43 -31.19 -24.67
N ALA A 32 -1.44 -31.92 -25.17
CA ALA A 32 -0.18 -31.37 -25.63
C ALA A 32 -0.41 -30.63 -26.97
N SER A 33 -0.58 -29.31 -26.91
CA SER A 33 -0.43 -28.46 -28.08
C SER A 33 1.05 -28.07 -28.21
N SER A 34 1.73 -28.80 -29.09
CA SER A 34 3.05 -28.42 -29.60
C SER A 34 2.95 -27.10 -30.39
N SER A 35 3.62 -26.05 -29.93
CA SER A 35 3.95 -24.89 -30.76
C SER A 35 5.42 -24.48 -30.57
N ARG A 36 6.26 -25.16 -31.35
CA ARG A 36 7.38 -24.62 -32.14
C ARG A 36 7.86 -23.23 -31.72
N TRP A 37 9.02 -23.19 -31.06
CA TRP A 37 9.82 -21.98 -30.87
C TRP A 37 10.27 -21.44 -32.23
N LEU A 38 9.76 -20.28 -32.62
CA LEU A 38 10.30 -19.50 -33.74
C LEU A 38 11.22 -18.41 -33.16
N HIS A 39 12.45 -18.42 -33.67
CA HIS A 39 13.44 -17.38 -33.45
C HIS A 39 12.98 -16.03 -34.00
N GLY A 40 13.33 -14.95 -33.29
CA GLY A 40 13.72 -13.69 -33.91
C GLY A 40 12.61 -12.74 -34.33
N THR A 41 12.19 -11.87 -33.40
CA THR A 41 11.85 -10.48 -33.70
C THR A 41 12.39 -9.59 -32.58
N ARG A 42 13.27 -8.64 -32.94
CA ARG A 42 13.61 -7.48 -32.11
C ARG A 42 12.30 -6.83 -31.68
N GLY A 43 11.95 -6.95 -30.40
CA GLY A 43 10.83 -6.22 -29.82
C GLY A 43 11.09 -4.73 -29.99
N SER A 44 10.36 -4.10 -30.90
CA SER A 44 10.12 -2.66 -30.88
C SER A 44 9.80 -2.27 -29.44
N ALA A 45 10.51 -1.29 -28.89
CA ALA A 45 10.23 -0.76 -27.56
C ALA A 45 8.73 -0.38 -27.52
N LEU A 46 7.91 -1.22 -26.89
CA LEU A 46 6.49 -0.98 -26.74
C LEU A 46 6.36 0.13 -25.70
N SER A 47 6.28 1.36 -26.17
CA SER A 47 5.70 2.43 -25.36
C SER A 47 4.29 1.97 -25.01
N PRO A 48 3.97 1.75 -23.72
CA PRO A 48 2.60 1.41 -23.35
C PRO A 48 1.70 2.55 -23.82
N ALA A 49 0.55 2.21 -24.40
CA ALA A 49 -0.42 3.21 -24.85
C ALA A 49 -0.98 3.95 -23.61
N VAL A 50 -0.53 5.18 -23.39
CA VAL A 50 -1.06 6.08 -22.36
C VAL A 50 -2.12 6.95 -23.02
N SER A 51 -3.40 6.66 -22.79
CA SER A 51 -4.51 7.50 -23.22
C SER A 51 -4.79 8.58 -22.18
N LEU A 52 -4.90 9.84 -22.61
CA LEU A 52 -5.36 10.93 -21.77
C LEU A 52 -6.89 10.86 -21.66
N THR A 53 -7.41 10.84 -20.43
CA THR A 53 -8.85 10.87 -20.17
C THR A 53 -9.32 12.32 -19.95
N GLU A 54 -10.55 12.63 -20.33
CA GLU A 54 -11.14 13.97 -20.13
C GLU A 54 -11.56 14.23 -18.66
N GLU A 55 -11.67 13.18 -17.85
CA GLU A 55 -11.99 13.29 -16.43
C GLU A 55 -10.83 13.92 -15.64
N PRO A 56 -11.09 14.87 -14.73
CA PRO A 56 -10.04 15.49 -13.95
C PRO A 56 -9.40 14.47 -12.99
N ASP A 57 -8.08 14.52 -12.86
CA ASP A 57 -7.35 13.62 -11.97
C ASP A 57 -7.71 13.87 -10.50
N THR A 58 -7.68 12.79 -9.72
CA THR A 58 -7.88 12.88 -8.27
C THR A 58 -6.66 13.51 -7.63
N LEU A 59 -6.86 14.42 -6.68
CA LEU A 59 -5.77 15.06 -5.96
C LEU A 59 -5.66 14.50 -4.55
N TYR A 60 -4.43 14.22 -4.12
CA TYR A 60 -4.11 13.82 -2.76
C TYR A 60 -3.32 14.91 -2.05
N GLN A 61 -3.82 15.33 -0.90
CA GLN A 61 -3.11 16.28 -0.04
C GLN A 61 -1.85 15.62 0.51
N GLU A 62 -2.00 14.38 0.98
CA GLU A 62 -0.96 13.57 1.57
C GLU A 62 -1.10 12.11 1.15
N LEU A 63 0.03 11.49 0.84
CA LEU A 63 0.19 10.05 0.66
C LEU A 63 1.13 9.53 1.74
N SER A 64 0.60 8.71 2.65
CA SER A 64 1.41 8.09 3.72
C SER A 64 1.57 6.60 3.45
N VAL A 65 2.82 6.18 3.27
CA VAL A 65 3.21 4.78 3.08
C VAL A 65 3.86 4.29 4.37
N ARG A 66 3.19 3.35 5.04
CA ARG A 66 3.69 2.70 6.25
C ARG A 66 4.07 1.25 5.93
N VAL A 67 5.35 0.93 6.05
CA VAL A 67 5.85 -0.44 5.94
C VAL A 67 6.11 -1.03 7.32
N LYS A 68 5.78 -2.31 7.49
CA LYS A 68 5.92 -3.07 8.74
C LYS A 68 6.65 -4.36 8.43
N GLY A 69 7.64 -4.72 9.23
CA GLY A 69 8.43 -5.93 9.03
C GLY A 69 9.11 -6.38 10.32
N HIS A 70 9.63 -7.60 10.30
CA HIS A 70 10.36 -8.16 11.44
C HIS A 70 11.85 -7.82 11.43
N ASP A 71 12.46 -7.73 10.24
CA ASP A 71 13.87 -7.34 10.09
C ASP A 71 13.99 -5.82 9.89
N ARG A 72 14.84 -5.20 10.70
CA ARG A 72 15.14 -3.77 10.62
C ARG A 72 16.00 -3.44 9.40
N ALA A 73 16.99 -4.27 9.07
CA ALA A 73 17.93 -3.96 8.00
C ALA A 73 17.22 -3.91 6.63
N VAL A 74 16.29 -4.83 6.41
CA VAL A 74 15.41 -4.84 5.23
C VAL A 74 14.59 -3.55 5.15
N LEU A 75 13.97 -3.12 6.25
CA LEU A 75 13.19 -1.89 6.28
C LEU A 75 14.03 -0.63 6.01
N ASP A 76 15.24 -0.56 6.56
CA ASP A 76 16.17 0.57 6.33
C ASP A 76 16.59 0.64 4.85
N SER A 77 16.88 -0.51 4.23
CA SER A 77 17.19 -0.57 2.79
C SER A 77 15.98 -0.18 1.92
N TYR A 78 14.78 -0.57 2.34
CA TYR A 78 13.55 -0.27 1.60
C TYR A 78 13.13 1.19 1.73
N GLU A 79 13.36 1.80 2.89
CA GLU A 79 13.19 3.25 3.09
C GLU A 79 14.08 4.03 2.11
N PHE A 80 15.36 3.65 2.01
CA PHE A 80 16.29 4.26 1.05
C PHE A 80 15.80 4.11 -0.39
N PHE A 81 15.37 2.90 -0.79
CA PHE A 81 14.83 2.63 -2.11
C PHE A 81 13.59 3.50 -2.42
N ALA A 82 12.61 3.53 -1.53
CA ALA A 82 11.36 4.25 -1.75
C ALA A 82 11.57 5.78 -1.77
N THR A 83 12.43 6.30 -0.88
CA THR A 83 12.78 7.72 -0.87
C THR A 83 13.56 8.14 -2.13
N LEU A 84 14.45 7.29 -2.63
CA LEU A 84 15.16 7.52 -3.89
C LEU A 84 14.16 7.57 -5.06
N ALA A 85 13.29 6.56 -5.19
CA ALA A 85 12.29 6.52 -6.26
C ALA A 85 11.35 7.74 -6.24
N ALA A 86 10.97 8.21 -5.05
CA ALA A 86 10.16 9.41 -4.90
C ALA A 86 10.90 10.68 -5.41
N ARG A 87 12.19 10.81 -5.11
CA ARG A 87 13.02 11.93 -5.57
C ARG A 87 13.18 11.94 -7.08
N GLU A 88 13.44 10.79 -7.68
CA GLU A 88 13.59 10.67 -9.14
C GLU A 88 12.29 10.98 -9.89
N LEU A 89 11.13 10.68 -9.30
CA LEU A 89 9.82 11.05 -9.83
C LEU A 89 9.43 12.51 -9.54
N GLY A 90 10.26 13.26 -8.81
CA GLY A 90 9.99 14.66 -8.45
C GLY A 90 8.88 14.84 -7.41
N LEU A 91 8.61 13.85 -6.58
CA LEU A 91 7.60 13.93 -5.52
C LEU A 91 8.11 14.71 -4.30
N THR A 92 7.25 15.52 -3.71
CA THR A 92 7.59 16.30 -2.50
C THR A 92 7.53 15.40 -1.27
N LEU A 93 8.69 15.01 -0.75
CA LEU A 93 8.80 14.26 0.51
C LEU A 93 8.66 15.22 1.70
N GLU A 94 7.73 14.92 2.61
CA GLU A 94 7.61 15.66 3.87
C GLU A 94 8.58 15.13 4.92
N ARG A 95 8.49 13.82 5.19
CA ARG A 95 9.40 13.14 6.14
C ARG A 95 9.39 11.63 5.92
N ALA A 96 10.53 11.02 6.21
CA ALA A 96 10.67 9.59 6.43
C ALA A 96 11.13 9.40 7.89
N PHE A 97 10.43 8.55 8.64
CA PHE A 97 10.74 8.32 10.06
C PHE A 97 10.37 6.91 10.51
N GLU A 98 10.99 6.46 11.60
CA GLU A 98 10.68 5.21 12.29
C GLU A 98 9.68 5.46 13.43
N PRO A 99 8.43 4.98 13.33
CA PRO A 99 7.52 4.93 14.47
C PRO A 99 8.02 3.95 15.54
N ARG A 100 7.49 4.07 16.75
CA ARG A 100 7.79 3.15 17.85
C ARG A 100 7.50 1.70 17.44
N LYS A 101 8.49 0.82 17.58
CA LYS A 101 8.35 -0.62 17.36
C LYS A 101 7.29 -1.23 18.29
N HIS A 102 6.58 -2.23 17.79
CA HIS A 102 5.64 -3.01 18.58
C HIS A 102 6.27 -4.36 18.94
N THR A 103 6.17 -4.74 20.20
CA THR A 103 6.72 -5.99 20.73
C THR A 103 5.60 -6.76 21.43
N GLU A 104 5.21 -7.88 20.85
CA GLU A 104 4.20 -8.77 21.41
C GLU A 104 4.91 -9.93 22.11
N LYS A 105 4.54 -10.22 23.37
CA LYS A 105 5.14 -11.30 24.16
C LYS A 105 4.07 -12.30 24.55
N LEU A 106 4.33 -13.57 24.23
CA LEU A 106 3.45 -14.69 24.55
C LEU A 106 4.20 -15.69 25.42
N THR A 107 3.59 -16.17 26.49
CA THR A 107 4.23 -17.14 27.39
C THR A 107 3.46 -18.45 27.38
N LEU A 108 4.11 -19.53 26.96
CA LEU A 108 3.53 -20.87 26.90
C LEU A 108 4.17 -21.78 27.94
N LEU A 109 3.46 -22.85 28.32
CA LEU A 109 4.04 -23.92 29.12
C LEU A 109 5.08 -24.67 28.29
N LYS A 110 6.23 -25.00 28.90
CA LYS A 110 7.26 -25.79 28.21
C LYS A 110 6.86 -27.27 28.06
N SER A 111 6.15 -27.80 29.06
CA SER A 111 5.67 -29.19 29.12
C SER A 111 4.26 -29.31 28.55
N VAL A 112 3.94 -30.49 28.01
CA VAL A 112 2.58 -30.85 27.58
C VAL A 112 1.62 -30.98 28.77
N HIS A 113 2.04 -31.54 29.91
CA HIS A 113 1.21 -31.77 31.10
C HIS A 113 1.91 -31.35 32.41
N ILE A 114 1.11 -31.03 33.43
CA ILE A 114 1.41 -30.73 34.86
C ILE A 114 2.36 -29.58 35.23
N PHE A 115 3.40 -29.25 34.46
CA PHE A 115 4.42 -28.31 34.94
C PHE A 115 4.12 -26.83 34.64
N LYS A 116 3.41 -26.15 35.56
CA LYS A 116 3.05 -24.72 35.42
C LYS A 116 4.22 -23.73 35.60
N LYS A 117 5.24 -24.10 36.39
CA LYS A 117 6.39 -23.23 36.74
C LYS A 117 7.39 -23.07 35.57
N HIS A 118 7.53 -24.08 34.73
CA HIS A 118 8.45 -24.04 33.59
C HIS A 118 7.74 -23.48 32.35
N ARG A 119 8.14 -22.28 31.94
CA ARG A 119 7.52 -21.52 30.86
C ARG A 119 8.54 -21.09 29.81
N VAL A 120 8.09 -20.98 28.57
CA VAL A 120 8.85 -20.40 27.46
C VAL A 120 8.19 -19.08 27.06
N GLN A 121 8.98 -18.02 26.94
CA GLN A 121 8.52 -16.72 26.45
C GLN A 121 8.90 -16.60 24.98
N TYR A 122 7.90 -16.35 24.15
CA TYR A 122 8.04 -16.01 22.74
C TYR A 122 7.83 -14.51 22.57
N GLU A 123 8.57 -13.91 21.63
CA GLU A 123 8.47 -12.49 21.30
C GLU A 123 8.32 -12.34 19.78
N SER A 124 7.33 -11.56 19.36
CA SER A 124 7.21 -11.07 17.99
C SER A 124 7.55 -9.58 17.97
N ARG A 125 8.54 -9.19 17.16
CA ARG A 125 9.00 -7.80 17.02
C ARG A 125 8.57 -7.24 15.68
N THR A 126 7.85 -6.12 15.70
CA THR A 126 7.39 -5.45 14.48
C THR A 126 7.99 -4.05 14.42
N HIS A 127 8.95 -3.89 13.52
CA HIS A 127 9.55 -2.61 13.14
C HIS A 127 8.70 -1.94 12.07
N GLN A 128 8.73 -0.62 12.03
CA GLN A 128 7.91 0.17 11.10
C GLN A 128 8.73 1.31 10.51
N ARG A 129 8.46 1.67 9.25
CA ARG A 129 8.92 2.91 8.63
C ARG A 129 7.71 3.61 8.01
N CYS A 130 7.66 4.92 8.17
CA CYS A 130 6.62 5.77 7.57
C CYS A 130 7.28 6.78 6.64
N ILE A 131 6.83 6.80 5.39
CA ILE A 131 7.23 7.77 4.38
C ILE A 131 6.00 8.60 4.04
N GLN A 132 6.11 9.91 4.19
CA GLN A 132 5.03 10.86 3.92
C GLN A 132 5.42 11.77 2.76
N MET A 133 4.48 11.93 1.83
CA MET A 133 4.62 12.74 0.62
C MET A 133 3.41 13.65 0.52
N SER A 134 3.61 14.88 0.09
CA SER A 134 2.53 15.85 -0.07
C SER A 134 2.30 16.24 -1.52
N ARG A 135 1.07 16.72 -1.78
CA ARG A 135 0.65 17.28 -3.08
C ARG A 135 0.87 16.30 -4.24
N VAL A 136 0.21 15.15 -4.18
CA VAL A 136 0.37 14.07 -5.17
C VAL A 136 -0.89 13.96 -6.03
N THR A 137 -0.73 13.74 -7.34
CA THR A 137 -1.85 13.46 -8.26
C THR A 137 -2.19 11.97 -8.28
N GLY A 138 -3.40 11.61 -8.70
CA GLY A 138 -3.90 10.24 -8.70
C GLY A 138 -3.11 9.33 -9.64
N SER A 139 -2.85 9.81 -10.85
CA SER A 139 -2.00 9.14 -11.84
C SER A 139 -0.58 8.88 -11.33
N THR A 140 0.09 9.88 -10.79
CA THR A 140 1.45 9.75 -10.25
C THR A 140 1.50 8.85 -9.03
N ALA A 141 0.54 8.97 -8.11
CA ALA A 141 0.43 8.06 -6.97
C ALA A 141 0.26 6.61 -7.42
N ARG A 142 -0.51 6.36 -8.48
CA ARG A 142 -0.68 5.01 -9.04
C ARG A 142 0.64 4.43 -9.55
N VAL A 143 1.38 5.19 -10.36
CA VAL A 143 2.68 4.75 -10.91
C VAL A 143 3.69 4.49 -9.80
N TYR A 144 3.79 5.42 -8.85
CA TYR A 144 4.70 5.28 -7.70
C TYR A 144 4.37 4.05 -6.84
N LEU A 145 3.09 3.86 -6.50
CA LEU A 145 2.64 2.72 -5.71
C LEU A 145 2.82 1.40 -6.46
N GLU A 146 2.62 1.38 -7.78
CA GLU A 146 2.87 0.19 -8.60
C GLU A 146 4.35 -0.22 -8.56
N TYR A 147 5.25 0.73 -8.73
CA TYR A 147 6.70 0.46 -8.69
C TYR A 147 7.14 -0.06 -7.32
N ILE A 148 6.65 0.56 -6.25
CA ILE A 148 7.00 0.16 -4.88
C ILE A 148 6.37 -1.18 -4.51
N GLN A 149 5.08 -1.39 -4.80
CA GLN A 149 4.40 -2.64 -4.46
C GLN A 149 5.02 -3.86 -5.14
N ARG A 150 5.49 -3.71 -6.39
CA ARG A 150 6.16 -4.80 -7.12
C ARG A 150 7.51 -5.18 -6.52
N ASN A 151 8.20 -4.24 -5.89
CA ASN A 151 9.51 -4.44 -5.28
C ASN A 151 9.44 -4.61 -3.76
N LEU A 152 8.25 -4.87 -3.20
CA LEU A 152 8.07 -5.07 -1.77
C LEU A 152 8.76 -6.38 -1.34
N PRO A 153 9.72 -6.34 -0.40
CA PRO A 153 10.43 -7.53 0.03
C PRO A 153 9.54 -8.50 0.81
N GLU A 154 9.92 -9.77 0.81
CA GLU A 154 9.23 -10.81 1.57
C GLU A 154 9.25 -10.52 3.07
N GLY A 155 8.17 -10.90 3.77
CA GLY A 155 8.05 -10.66 5.20
C GLY A 155 7.83 -9.18 5.58
N VAL A 156 7.61 -8.29 4.61
CA VAL A 156 7.21 -6.90 4.83
C VAL A 156 5.77 -6.68 4.36
N ALA A 157 4.97 -6.06 5.22
CA ALA A 157 3.61 -5.63 4.91
C ALA A 157 3.57 -4.11 4.71
N MET A 158 2.74 -3.66 3.78
CA MET A 158 2.59 -2.24 3.45
C MET A 158 1.16 -1.77 3.67
N GLU A 159 1.02 -0.58 4.24
CA GLU A 159 -0.24 0.10 4.47
C GLU A 159 -0.16 1.49 3.84
N VAL A 160 -1.14 1.82 3.00
CA VAL A 160 -1.16 3.07 2.24
C VAL A 160 -2.38 3.87 2.64
N THR A 161 -2.15 5.04 3.23
CA THR A 161 -3.20 6.00 3.57
C THR A 161 -3.20 7.12 2.54
N LYS A 162 -4.34 7.32 1.88
CA LYS A 162 -4.54 8.37 0.87
C LYS A 162 -5.50 9.40 1.44
N THR A 163 -5.06 10.66 1.49
CA THR A 163 -5.90 11.78 1.92
C THR A 163 -6.35 12.55 0.68
N SER A 164 -7.58 12.35 0.22
CA SER A 164 -8.11 13.01 -0.99
C SER A 164 -8.51 14.45 -0.72
N VAL A 165 -8.29 15.30 -1.71
CA VAL A 165 -8.75 16.69 -1.76
C VAL A 165 -10.06 16.70 -2.55
N GLU A 166 -11.16 16.97 -1.85
CA GLU A 166 -12.49 17.01 -2.46
C GLU A 166 -13.08 18.43 -2.37
N LYS A 167 -13.95 18.77 -3.33
CA LYS A 167 -14.73 20.01 -3.29
C LYS A 167 -15.89 19.84 -2.33
N ILE A 168 -16.37 20.95 -1.78
CA ILE A 168 -17.59 20.94 -0.96
C ILE A 168 -18.75 20.43 -1.83
N PRO A 169 -19.50 19.42 -1.36
CA PRO A 169 -20.59 18.86 -2.13
C PRO A 169 -21.70 19.89 -2.35
N GLU A 170 -22.37 19.80 -3.50
CA GLU A 170 -23.31 20.82 -4.00
C GLU A 170 -24.41 21.19 -2.99
N HIS A 171 -24.96 20.19 -2.30
CA HIS A 171 -26.06 20.36 -1.36
C HIS A 171 -25.69 21.11 -0.07
N ILE A 172 -24.40 21.30 0.23
CA ILE A 172 -23.94 22.08 1.39
C ILE A 172 -23.55 23.50 0.98
N GLN A 173 -23.36 23.77 -0.32
CA GLN A 173 -22.86 25.06 -0.79
C GLN A 173 -23.82 26.22 -0.50
N LYS A 174 -25.12 25.96 -0.58
CA LYS A 174 -26.17 26.93 -0.27
C LYS A 174 -27.13 26.31 0.76
N PRO A 175 -27.42 27.00 1.86
CA PRO A 175 -28.37 26.48 2.82
C PRO A 175 -29.80 26.67 2.30
N LEU A 176 -30.66 25.68 2.56
CA LEU A 176 -32.02 25.61 1.96
C LEU A 176 -33.01 26.66 2.51
N TRP A 177 -32.67 27.35 3.58
CA TRP A 177 -33.55 28.29 4.29
C TRP A 177 -33.45 29.75 3.84
N THR A 178 -32.60 30.06 2.86
CA THR A 178 -32.35 31.46 2.43
C THR A 178 -33.45 32.00 1.51
N ASP A 179 -34.33 31.13 1.01
CA ASP A 179 -35.43 31.49 0.11
C ASP A 179 -36.69 32.02 0.83
N CYS A 180 -36.67 32.13 2.17
CA CYS A 180 -37.83 32.49 2.99
C CYS A 180 -38.01 34.00 3.27
N THR A 181 -37.26 34.91 2.64
CA THR A 181 -37.56 36.35 2.72
C THR A 181 -38.53 36.73 1.61
N LEU A 182 -39.83 36.50 1.87
CA LEU A 182 -40.93 36.98 1.03
C LEU A 182 -41.09 38.49 1.20
N GLU A 183 -41.30 39.19 0.08
CA GLU A 183 -41.64 40.62 -0.02
C GLU A 183 -42.88 41.03 0.79
#